data_AF-A0A432S0S0-F1
#
_entry.id   AF-A0A432S0S0-F1
#
_cell.length_a   1.000
_cell.length_b   1.000
_cell.length_c   1.000
_cell.angle_alpha   90.00
_cell.angle_beta   90.00
_cell.angle_gamma   90.00
#
_symmetry.space_group_name_H-M   'P 1'
#
loop_
_entity.id
_entity.type
_entity.pdbx_description
1 polymer ?
#
loop_
_entity_poly.entity_id
_entity_poly.type
_entity_poly.pdbx_seq_one_letter_code
_entity_poly.pdbx_strand_id
1 'polypeptide(L)'
;MGIKKVGLNRNVRPQTLAEKIFFLDFMKGLKTTIKHLFRKVITVDFPYEVVEPTPRFRGVHGLRNVDGTEKDDFDAWVKKLKIKPPEKGETRCIACKFCQAACPVPDIFEIKAKKLDVPKDHPHYGLKVLDVFNMDLGKCMFCGLCTLACPTICIIHTDIYDLSTYSRRGWVLDKEKLSKIADDFIARRGSEKYDEKSEWPDYQRLWNEADLARAKAWENNPPKLGPNYADQT
;
A
#
# COMPACT_ATOMS: atom_id res chain seq x y z
N MET A 1 -33.57 26.56 22.60
CA MET A 1 -32.47 27.55 22.50
C MET A 1 -31.78 27.34 21.15
N GLY A 2 -31.70 28.39 20.34
CA GLY A 2 -31.78 28.32 18.87
C GLY A 2 -30.63 27.63 18.14
N ILE A 3 -31.01 26.85 17.13
CA ILE A 3 -30.13 26.33 16.07
C ILE A 3 -29.51 27.54 15.38
N LYS A 4 -28.24 27.85 15.67
CA LYS A 4 -27.46 28.76 14.82
C LYS A 4 -27.24 28.02 13.51
N LYS A 5 -28.07 28.34 12.50
CA LYS A 5 -27.81 27.97 11.11
C LYS A 5 -26.37 28.41 10.81
N VAL A 6 -25.48 27.45 10.60
CA VAL A 6 -24.21 27.73 9.94
C VAL A 6 -24.63 28.18 8.54
N GLY A 7 -24.72 29.49 8.35
CA GLY A 7 -25.01 30.04 7.05
C GLY A 7 -23.93 29.52 6.12
N LEU A 8 -24.30 28.73 5.11
CA LEU A 8 -23.55 28.75 3.85
C LEU A 8 -23.27 30.23 3.61
N ASN A 9 -22.00 30.62 3.51
CA ASN A 9 -21.61 32.00 3.24
C ASN A 9 -22.09 32.35 1.83
N ARG A 10 -23.40 32.54 1.69
CA ARG A 10 -24.13 32.96 0.50
C ARG A 10 -24.01 34.47 0.42
N ASN A 11 -22.79 34.99 0.48
CA ASN A 11 -22.44 36.30 -0.06
C ASN A 11 -22.51 36.24 -1.60
N VAL A 12 -23.58 35.64 -2.14
CA VAL A 12 -23.90 35.68 -3.55
C VAL A 12 -24.67 36.97 -3.72
N ARG A 13 -23.94 38.03 -4.09
CA ARG A 13 -24.55 39.29 -4.48
C ARG A 13 -25.57 38.99 -5.58
N PRO A 14 -26.83 39.49 -5.49
CA PRO A 14 -27.79 39.30 -6.56
C PRO A 14 -27.22 39.92 -7.85
N GLN A 15 -27.25 39.14 -8.94
CA GLN A 15 -26.73 39.59 -10.23
C GLN A 15 -27.41 40.88 -10.65
N THR A 16 -26.60 41.87 -11.00
CA THR A 16 -27.07 43.13 -11.56
C THR A 16 -27.71 42.90 -12.93
N LEU A 17 -28.62 43.78 -13.35
CA LEU A 17 -29.30 43.67 -14.63
C LEU A 17 -28.30 43.62 -15.80
N ALA A 18 -27.19 44.36 -15.68
CA ALA A 18 -26.09 44.35 -16.64
C ALA A 18 -25.35 42.99 -16.68
N GLU A 19 -25.06 42.37 -15.53
CA GLU A 19 -24.43 41.03 -15.49
C GLU A 19 -25.29 39.96 -16.15
N LYS A 20 -26.63 40.08 -16.05
CA LYS A 20 -27.58 39.16 -16.69
C LYS A 20 -27.68 39.36 -18.20
N ILE A 21 -27.77 40.61 -18.66
CA ILE A 21 -27.89 40.93 -20.09
C ILE A 21 -26.58 40.64 -20.83
N PHE A 22 -25.43 40.99 -20.23
CA PHE A 22 -24.12 40.80 -20.83
C PHE A 22 -23.46 39.44 -20.51
N PHE A 23 -24.17 38.54 -19.81
CA PHE A 23 -23.68 37.19 -19.48
C PHE A 23 -22.24 37.18 -18.91
N LEU A 24 -21.91 38.14 -18.05
CA LEU A 24 -20.53 38.35 -17.59
C LEU A 24 -19.96 37.15 -16.82
N ASP A 25 -20.81 36.41 -16.09
CA ASP A 25 -20.40 35.20 -15.39
C ASP A 25 -20.13 34.01 -16.35
N PHE A 26 -20.86 33.94 -17.48
CA PHE A 26 -20.57 32.98 -18.54
C PHE A 26 -19.22 33.27 -19.17
N MET A 27 -18.91 34.55 -19.44
CA MET A 27 -17.59 34.95 -19.95
C MET A 27 -16.46 34.63 -18.97
N LYS A 28 -16.66 34.78 -17.65
CA LYS A 28 -15.68 34.35 -16.64
C LYS A 28 -15.45 32.83 -16.67
N GLY A 29 -16.51 32.03 -16.82
CA GLY A 29 -16.42 30.58 -17.01
C GLY A 29 -15.71 30.19 -18.31
N LEU A 30 -16.04 30.84 -19.42
CA LEU A 30 -15.40 30.63 -20.71
C LEU A 30 -13.92 31.01 -20.68
N LYS A 31 -13.54 32.13 -20.04
CA LYS A 31 -12.14 32.53 -19.84
C LYS A 31 -11.35 31.46 -19.09
N THR A 32 -11.98 30.81 -18.10
CA THR A 32 -11.35 29.71 -17.35
C THR A 32 -11.15 28.49 -18.25
N THR A 33 -12.17 28.13 -19.04
CA THR A 33 -12.09 27.03 -20.02
C THR A 33 -11.02 27.27 -21.07
N ILE A 34 -10.96 28.47 -21.65
CA ILE A 34 -9.93 28.88 -22.61
C ILE A 34 -8.53 28.82 -21.96
N LYS A 35 -8.39 29.24 -20.70
CA LYS A 35 -7.12 29.10 -19.96
C LYS A 35 -6.69 27.64 -19.82
N HIS A 36 -7.63 26.71 -19.65
CA HIS A 36 -7.34 25.28 -19.60
C HIS A 36 -7.04 24.68 -20.99
N LEU A 37 -7.61 25.22 -22.07
CA LEU A 37 -7.33 24.78 -23.45
C LEU A 37 -5.84 24.94 -23.82
N PHE A 38 -5.19 26.00 -23.34
CA PHE A 38 -3.76 26.26 -23.61
C PHE A 38 -2.81 25.74 -22.53
N ARG A 39 -3.31 25.00 -21.52
CA ARG A 39 -2.44 24.35 -20.53
C ARG A 39 -1.88 23.04 -21.09
N LYS A 40 -0.67 22.68 -20.65
CA LYS A 40 -0.07 21.38 -20.95
C LYS A 40 -0.97 20.26 -20.42
N VAL A 41 -1.20 19.24 -21.24
CA VAL A 41 -1.97 18.06 -20.86
C VAL A 41 -1.20 17.25 -19.81
N ILE A 42 -1.90 16.77 -18.79
CA ILE A 42 -1.34 16.00 -17.66
C ILE A 42 -1.49 14.47 -17.85
N THR A 43 -1.97 14.03 -19.00
CA THR A 43 -2.19 12.61 -19.32
C THR A 43 -0.89 11.93 -19.74
N VAL A 44 -0.74 10.67 -19.34
CA VAL A 44 0.34 9.77 -19.80
C VAL A 44 -0.17 8.88 -20.94
N ASP A 45 0.72 8.51 -21.86
CA ASP A 45 0.37 7.63 -22.99
C ASP A 45 0.52 6.15 -22.61
N PHE A 46 -0.46 5.63 -21.88
CA PHE A 46 -0.51 4.21 -21.51
C PHE A 46 -0.85 3.34 -22.74
N PRO A 47 -0.13 2.23 -23.01
CA PRO A 47 0.81 1.52 -22.14
C PRO A 47 2.30 1.82 -22.36
N TYR A 48 2.66 2.82 -23.18
CA TYR A 48 4.05 3.11 -23.53
C TYR A 48 4.78 3.90 -22.45
N GLU A 49 4.07 4.80 -21.77
CA GLU A 49 4.55 5.55 -20.62
C GLU A 49 3.76 5.16 -19.37
N VAL A 50 4.46 4.63 -18.37
CA VAL A 50 3.88 4.25 -17.08
C VAL A 50 4.47 5.09 -15.96
N VAL A 51 3.62 5.53 -15.03
CA VAL A 51 4.07 6.25 -13.84
C VAL A 51 4.59 5.22 -12.84
N GLU A 52 5.86 5.37 -12.45
CA GLU A 52 6.45 4.50 -11.43
C GLU A 52 5.78 4.73 -10.06
N PRO A 53 5.29 3.66 -9.40
CA PRO A 53 4.69 3.81 -8.09
C PRO A 53 5.72 4.22 -7.03
N THR A 54 5.24 4.81 -5.93
CA THR A 54 6.09 5.13 -4.78
C THR A 54 6.68 3.86 -4.15
N PRO A 55 7.81 3.95 -3.42
CA PRO A 55 8.40 2.80 -2.74
C PRO A 55 7.48 2.11 -1.71
N ARG A 56 6.45 2.81 -1.22
CA ARG A 56 5.45 2.29 -0.27
C ARG A 56 4.17 1.78 -0.94
N PHE A 57 4.13 1.78 -2.27
CA PHE A 57 3.00 1.29 -3.01
C PHE A 57 2.68 -0.17 -2.64
N ARG A 58 1.39 -0.51 -2.60
CA ARG A 58 0.91 -1.83 -2.20
C ARG A 58 0.36 -2.58 -3.41
N GLY A 59 1.27 -3.14 -4.19
CA GLY A 59 0.95 -3.96 -5.36
C GLY A 59 0.84 -5.45 -5.03
N VAL A 60 1.20 -6.30 -5.98
CA VAL A 60 1.24 -7.76 -5.81
C VAL A 60 2.14 -8.14 -4.65
N HIS A 61 1.78 -9.21 -3.96
CA HIS A 61 2.64 -9.77 -2.92
C HIS A 61 3.82 -10.51 -3.55
N GLY A 62 5.00 -10.37 -2.94
CA GLY A 62 6.18 -11.19 -3.22
C GLY A 62 6.61 -11.94 -1.97
N LEU A 63 7.20 -13.12 -2.15
CA LEU A 63 7.80 -13.91 -1.08
C LEU A 63 9.33 -13.91 -1.21
N ARG A 64 10.03 -13.14 -0.37
CA ARG A 64 11.48 -12.99 -0.40
C ARG A 64 12.20 -14.31 -0.12
N ASN A 65 13.28 -14.51 -0.86
CA ASN A 65 14.26 -15.54 -0.61
C ASN A 65 15.42 -15.03 0.26
N VAL A 66 16.15 -15.97 0.84
CA VAL A 66 17.33 -15.70 1.64
C VAL A 66 18.45 -15.20 0.72
N ASP A 67 19.05 -14.07 1.08
CA ASP A 67 20.09 -13.41 0.29
C ASP A 67 21.38 -13.13 1.10
N GLY A 68 21.38 -13.37 2.41
CA GLY A 68 22.48 -13.10 3.34
C GLY A 68 22.40 -11.73 4.02
N THR A 69 21.33 -10.95 3.78
CA THR A 69 21.08 -9.63 4.41
C THR A 69 20.11 -9.70 5.58
N GLU A 70 19.78 -10.91 6.03
CA GLU A 70 18.87 -11.15 7.14
C GLU A 70 19.44 -10.55 8.44
N LYS A 71 18.54 -10.06 9.31
CA LYS A 71 18.92 -9.53 10.64
C LYS A 71 19.07 -10.67 11.64
N ASP A 72 19.81 -10.45 12.73
CA ASP A 72 20.00 -11.42 13.81
C ASP A 72 18.69 -12.00 14.38
N ASP A 73 17.61 -11.21 14.39
CA ASP A 73 16.27 -11.65 14.80
C ASP A 73 15.75 -12.83 13.96
N PHE A 74 16.16 -12.93 12.69
CA PHE A 74 15.78 -14.01 11.79
C PHE A 74 16.21 -15.38 12.34
N ASP A 75 17.48 -15.51 12.72
CA ASP A 75 18.04 -16.76 13.24
C ASP A 75 17.42 -17.15 14.59
N ALA A 76 17.12 -16.15 15.42
CA ALA A 76 16.40 -16.37 16.67
C ALA A 76 15.02 -16.99 16.42
N TRP A 77 14.28 -16.52 15.42
CA TRP A 77 12.98 -17.09 15.04
C TRP A 77 13.08 -18.48 14.42
N VAL A 78 14.05 -18.71 13.52
CA VAL A 78 14.31 -20.03 12.91
C VAL A 78 14.58 -21.08 13.99
N LYS A 79 15.44 -20.76 14.96
CA LYS A 79 15.74 -21.61 16.10
C LYS A 79 14.51 -21.83 17.00
N LYS A 80 13.78 -20.76 17.33
CA LYS A 80 12.60 -20.80 18.20
C LYS A 80 11.49 -21.71 17.64
N LEU A 81 11.27 -21.69 16.33
CA LEU A 81 10.23 -22.48 15.67
C LEU A 81 10.70 -23.86 15.17
N LYS A 82 11.97 -24.22 15.40
CA LYS A 82 12.59 -25.47 14.92
C LYS A 82 12.43 -25.62 13.40
N ILE A 83 12.76 -24.58 12.66
CA ILE A 83 12.75 -24.57 11.19
C ILE A 83 14.14 -24.99 10.70
N LYS A 84 14.22 -25.69 9.56
CA LYS A 84 15.49 -25.90 8.86
C LYS A 84 16.08 -24.52 8.54
N PRO A 85 17.32 -24.20 8.95
CA PRO A 85 17.97 -22.97 8.51
C PRO A 85 17.91 -22.88 6.98
N PRO A 86 17.24 -21.85 6.43
CA PRO A 86 17.06 -21.76 5.00
C PRO A 86 18.38 -21.37 4.33
N GLU A 87 18.69 -22.04 3.23
CA GLU A 87 19.88 -21.76 2.42
C GLU A 87 19.64 -20.56 1.49
N LYS A 88 20.72 -20.00 0.93
CA LYS A 88 20.61 -18.88 -0.02
C LYS A 88 19.76 -19.28 -1.22
N GLY A 89 18.75 -18.47 -1.53
CA GLY A 89 17.76 -18.76 -2.57
C GLY A 89 16.54 -19.58 -2.09
N GLU A 90 16.57 -20.17 -0.89
CA GLU A 90 15.37 -20.71 -0.26
C GLU A 90 14.51 -19.56 0.33
N THR A 91 13.22 -19.82 0.51
CA THR A 91 12.30 -18.82 1.06
C THR A 91 12.67 -18.40 2.50
N ARG A 92 12.54 -17.10 2.81
CA ARG A 92 12.66 -16.57 4.18
C ARG A 92 11.47 -16.93 5.09
N CYS A 93 10.45 -17.58 4.54
CA CYS A 93 9.23 -17.88 5.29
C CYS A 93 9.43 -19.04 6.27
N ILE A 94 9.21 -18.75 7.55
CA ILE A 94 9.31 -19.72 8.65
C ILE A 94 7.97 -20.38 9.01
N ALA A 95 6.95 -20.25 8.15
CA ALA A 95 5.61 -20.80 8.32
C ALA A 95 4.94 -20.49 9.70
N CYS A 96 5.23 -19.34 10.30
CA CYS A 96 4.67 -18.94 11.61
C CYS A 96 3.18 -18.58 11.57
N LYS A 97 2.62 -18.33 10.37
CA LYS A 97 1.24 -17.92 10.12
C LYS A 97 0.81 -16.56 10.70
N PHE A 98 1.75 -15.69 11.08
CA PHE A 98 1.42 -14.34 11.54
C PHE A 98 0.80 -13.48 10.44
N CYS A 99 1.25 -13.63 9.19
CA CYS A 99 0.63 -12.96 8.05
C CYS A 99 -0.84 -13.39 7.84
N GLN A 100 -1.13 -14.68 8.06
CA GLN A 100 -2.49 -15.21 7.99
C GLN A 100 -3.35 -14.68 9.15
N ALA A 101 -2.81 -14.66 10.37
CA ALA A 101 -3.51 -14.16 11.56
C ALA A 101 -3.80 -12.64 11.48
N ALA A 102 -2.89 -11.86 10.92
CA ALA A 102 -3.05 -10.41 10.76
C ALA A 102 -3.95 -10.02 9.58
N CYS A 103 -4.26 -10.96 8.68
CA CYS A 103 -5.07 -10.67 7.51
C CYS A 103 -6.54 -10.49 7.91
N PRO A 104 -7.22 -9.43 7.44
CA PRO A 104 -8.67 -9.28 7.62
C PRO A 104 -9.49 -10.39 6.95
N VAL A 105 -8.88 -11.09 5.98
CA VAL A 105 -9.46 -12.25 5.28
C VAL A 105 -8.46 -13.43 5.37
N PRO A 106 -8.35 -14.11 6.52
CA PRO A 106 -7.30 -15.12 6.76
C PRO A 106 -7.35 -16.30 5.77
N ASP A 107 -8.52 -16.56 5.18
CA ASP A 107 -8.75 -17.63 4.20
C ASP A 107 -8.11 -17.37 2.83
N ILE A 108 -7.47 -16.21 2.61
CA ILE A 108 -6.66 -16.01 1.41
C ILE A 108 -5.38 -16.84 1.45
N PHE A 109 -4.91 -17.24 2.64
CA PHE A 109 -3.65 -17.93 2.82
C PHE A 109 -3.83 -19.44 3.02
N GLU A 110 -3.09 -20.23 2.26
CA GLU A 110 -2.84 -21.64 2.56
C GLU A 110 -1.37 -21.82 2.91
N ILE A 111 -1.06 -21.89 4.20
CA ILE A 111 0.31 -22.06 4.71
C ILE A 111 0.43 -23.39 5.43
N LYS A 112 1.27 -24.28 4.91
CA LYS A 112 1.55 -25.61 5.48
C LYS A 112 3.05 -25.81 5.62
N ALA A 113 3.46 -26.37 6.76
CA ALA A 113 4.82 -26.79 7.01
C ALA A 113 4.86 -28.31 7.18
N LYS A 114 5.87 -28.96 6.60
CA LYS A 114 6.14 -30.38 6.79
C LYS A 114 7.36 -30.57 7.69
N LYS A 115 7.38 -31.65 8.46
CA LYS A 115 8.60 -32.09 9.14
C LYS A 115 9.50 -32.78 8.12
N LEU A 116 10.80 -32.53 8.20
CA LEU A 116 11.79 -33.24 7.39
C LEU A 116 11.87 -34.70 7.86
N ASP A 117 11.67 -35.62 6.91
CA ASP A 117 11.84 -37.05 7.10
C ASP A 117 13.28 -37.44 6.73
N VAL A 118 14.19 -37.12 7.63
CA VAL A 118 15.62 -37.46 7.53
C VAL A 118 15.97 -38.47 8.64
N PRO A 119 17.07 -39.23 8.51
CA PRO A 119 17.51 -40.13 9.58
C PRO A 119 17.73 -39.37 10.91
N LYS A 120 17.56 -40.07 12.04
CA LYS A 120 17.73 -39.48 13.39
C LYS A 120 19.09 -38.83 13.62
N ASP A 121 20.12 -39.34 12.96
CA ASP A 121 21.50 -38.86 13.08
C ASP A 121 21.76 -37.60 12.21
N HIS A 122 20.80 -37.19 11.38
CA HIS A 122 20.94 -36.03 10.52
C HIS A 122 20.74 -34.71 11.31
N PRO A 123 21.58 -33.67 11.10
CA PRO A 123 21.49 -32.39 11.83
C PRO A 123 20.12 -31.67 11.74
N HIS A 124 19.35 -31.97 10.70
CA HIS A 124 18.04 -31.38 10.46
C HIS A 124 16.85 -32.28 10.86
N TYR A 125 17.10 -33.36 11.60
CA TYR A 125 16.05 -34.25 12.09
C TYR A 125 15.03 -33.51 12.94
N GLY A 126 13.74 -33.72 12.62
CA GLY A 126 12.63 -33.10 13.35
C GLY A 126 12.43 -31.60 13.11
N LEU A 127 13.26 -30.98 12.27
CA LEU A 127 13.05 -29.60 11.82
C LEU A 127 11.91 -29.53 10.80
N LYS A 128 11.25 -28.37 10.74
CA LYS A 128 10.17 -28.11 9.78
C LYS A 128 10.69 -27.31 8.58
N VAL A 129 10.05 -27.52 7.45
CA VAL A 129 10.25 -26.72 6.22
C VAL A 129 8.89 -26.29 5.70
N LEU A 130 8.83 -25.12 5.07
CA LEU A 130 7.64 -24.66 4.37
C LEU A 130 7.35 -25.60 3.20
N ASP A 131 6.13 -26.13 3.17
CA ASP A 131 5.67 -27.00 2.09
C ASP A 131 4.82 -26.21 1.10
N VAL A 132 3.72 -25.63 1.59
CA VAL A 132 2.75 -24.88 0.80
C VAL A 132 2.67 -23.45 1.31
N PHE A 133 2.70 -22.50 0.37
CA PHE A 133 2.35 -21.11 0.59
C PHE A 133 1.57 -20.63 -0.63
N ASN A 134 0.25 -20.71 -0.55
CA ASN A 134 -0.63 -20.17 -1.60
C ASN A 134 -1.34 -18.93 -1.08
N MET A 135 -1.57 -17.98 -2.00
CA MET A 135 -2.36 -16.78 -1.74
C MET A 135 -3.41 -16.58 -2.81
N ASP A 136 -4.68 -16.47 -2.41
CA ASP A 136 -5.79 -16.08 -3.29
C ASP A 136 -5.93 -14.55 -3.32
N LEU A 137 -5.38 -13.93 -4.36
CA LEU A 137 -5.51 -12.49 -4.58
C LEU A 137 -6.95 -12.06 -4.85
N GLY A 138 -7.84 -12.98 -5.27
CA GLY A 138 -9.25 -12.68 -5.57
C GLY A 138 -10.07 -12.28 -4.36
N LYS A 139 -9.51 -12.44 -3.16
CA LYS A 139 -10.08 -12.04 -1.88
C LYS A 139 -9.23 -11.00 -1.15
N CYS A 140 -8.04 -10.70 -1.66
CA CYS A 140 -7.10 -9.82 -0.99
C CYS A 140 -7.55 -8.36 -1.13
N MET A 141 -7.44 -7.59 -0.03
CA MET A 141 -7.76 -6.17 0.00
C MET A 141 -6.53 -5.25 -0.04
N PHE A 142 -5.33 -5.82 -0.26
CA PHE A 142 -4.07 -5.08 -0.42
C PHE A 142 -3.73 -4.11 0.73
N CYS A 143 -4.21 -4.42 1.95
CA CYS A 143 -4.01 -3.55 3.11
C CYS A 143 -2.59 -3.57 3.69
N GLY A 144 -1.72 -4.51 3.30
CA GLY A 144 -0.34 -4.65 3.79
C GLY A 144 -0.17 -4.98 5.28
N LEU A 145 -1.21 -5.47 5.97
CA LEU A 145 -1.06 -5.93 7.36
C LEU A 145 -0.17 -7.18 7.45
N CYS A 146 -0.20 -8.05 6.44
CA CYS A 146 0.62 -9.25 6.37
C CYS A 146 2.12 -8.95 6.30
N THR A 147 2.53 -7.85 5.64
CA THR A 147 3.94 -7.46 5.52
C THR A 147 4.46 -6.87 6.82
N LEU A 148 3.63 -6.12 7.54
CA LEU A 148 3.96 -5.55 8.85
C LEU A 148 4.00 -6.61 9.95
N ALA A 149 3.12 -7.60 9.90
CA ALA A 149 3.05 -8.68 10.89
C ALA A 149 4.16 -9.73 10.72
N CYS A 150 4.86 -9.75 9.58
CA CYS A 150 5.85 -10.77 9.29
C CYS A 150 7.15 -10.54 10.06
N PRO A 151 7.56 -11.46 10.96
CA PRO A 151 8.74 -11.25 11.80
C PRO A 151 10.05 -11.36 11.00
N THR A 152 10.04 -12.13 9.90
CA THR A 152 11.21 -12.32 9.02
C THR A 152 11.17 -11.45 7.77
N ILE A 153 10.13 -10.60 7.64
CA ILE A 153 9.89 -9.77 6.46
C ILE A 153 9.95 -10.61 5.16
N CYS A 154 9.42 -11.83 5.21
CA CYS A 154 9.42 -12.72 4.05
C CYS A 154 8.37 -12.32 3.02
N ILE A 155 7.21 -11.82 3.44
CA ILE A 155 6.17 -11.34 2.54
C ILE A 155 6.27 -9.82 2.42
N ILE A 156 6.29 -9.34 1.17
CA ILE A 156 6.38 -7.93 0.83
C ILE A 156 5.31 -7.56 -0.18
N HIS A 157 4.99 -6.26 -0.26
CA HIS A 157 4.27 -5.70 -1.41
C HIS A 157 5.30 -5.23 -2.44
N THR A 158 4.95 -5.38 -3.71
CA THR A 158 5.74 -4.92 -4.85
C THR A 158 5.08 -3.72 -5.53
N ASP A 159 5.70 -3.22 -6.58
CA ASP A 159 5.20 -2.15 -7.44
C ASP A 159 4.24 -2.62 -8.54
N ILE A 160 4.10 -3.93 -8.73
CA ILE A 160 3.26 -4.50 -9.78
C ILE A 160 1.78 -4.28 -9.39
N TYR A 161 0.98 -3.71 -10.29
CA TYR A 161 -0.47 -3.53 -10.10
C TYR A 161 -1.31 -4.16 -11.22
N ASP A 162 -0.70 -4.45 -12.36
CA ASP A 162 -1.37 -5.03 -13.53
C ASP A 162 -1.46 -6.56 -13.42
N LEU A 163 -2.45 -7.02 -12.66
CA LEU A 163 -2.67 -8.44 -12.34
C LEU A 163 -3.83 -9.09 -13.08
N SER A 164 -4.44 -8.37 -14.02
CA SER A 164 -5.63 -8.82 -14.72
C SER A 164 -5.38 -10.16 -15.43
N THR A 165 -6.25 -11.13 -15.19
CA THR A 165 -6.19 -12.45 -15.82
C THR A 165 -7.60 -12.93 -16.19
N TYR A 166 -7.68 -13.72 -17.26
CA TYR A 166 -8.95 -14.18 -17.84
C TYR A 166 -9.67 -15.24 -17.00
N SER A 167 -9.02 -15.79 -15.97
CA SER A 167 -9.62 -16.83 -15.12
C SER A 167 -9.40 -16.57 -13.64
N ARG A 168 -10.38 -16.94 -12.81
CA ARG A 168 -10.28 -16.81 -11.36
C ARG A 168 -9.09 -17.59 -10.77
N ARG A 169 -8.75 -18.73 -11.38
CA ARG A 169 -7.58 -19.54 -10.98
C ARG A 169 -6.26 -18.79 -11.14
N GLY A 170 -6.18 -17.84 -12.08
CA GLY A 170 -4.98 -17.04 -12.28
C GLY A 170 -4.68 -16.08 -11.12
N TRP A 171 -5.64 -15.83 -10.23
CA TRP A 171 -5.45 -14.99 -9.03
C TRP A 171 -4.87 -15.74 -7.84
N VAL A 172 -4.74 -17.08 -7.93
CA VAL A 172 -4.10 -17.88 -6.89
C VAL A 172 -2.62 -17.99 -7.21
N LEU A 173 -1.79 -17.36 -6.37
CA LEU A 173 -0.34 -17.39 -6.48
C LEU A 173 0.23 -18.45 -5.55
N ASP A 174 1.06 -19.32 -6.12
CA ASP A 174 1.85 -20.30 -5.40
C ASP A 174 3.16 -19.70 -4.88
N LYS A 175 3.86 -20.48 -4.06
CA LYS A 175 5.13 -20.10 -3.43
C LYS A 175 6.15 -19.69 -4.49
N GLU A 176 6.24 -20.42 -5.59
CA GLU A 176 7.20 -20.22 -6.66
C GLU A 176 6.95 -18.93 -7.43
N LYS A 177 5.69 -18.60 -7.77
CA LYS A 177 5.33 -17.33 -8.41
C LYS A 177 5.59 -16.15 -7.49
N LEU A 178 5.18 -16.26 -6.22
CA LEU A 178 5.43 -15.20 -5.23
C LEU A 178 6.93 -14.96 -5.06
N SER A 179 7.73 -16.02 -5.07
CA SER A 179 9.18 -15.97 -4.98
C SER A 179 9.80 -15.25 -6.18
N LYS A 180 9.39 -15.60 -7.41
CA LYS A 180 9.81 -14.91 -8.64
C LYS A 180 9.44 -13.43 -8.64
N ILE A 181 8.24 -13.09 -8.17
CA ILE A 181 7.78 -11.69 -8.05
C ILE A 181 8.67 -10.91 -7.09
N ALA A 182 9.05 -11.49 -5.96
CA ALA A 182 9.94 -10.83 -5.01
C ALA A 182 11.35 -10.65 -5.57
N ASP A 183 11.92 -11.68 -6.21
CA ASP A 183 13.25 -11.61 -6.79
C ASP A 183 13.33 -10.56 -7.90
N ASP A 184 12.32 -10.49 -8.78
CA ASP A 184 12.19 -9.45 -9.80
C ASP A 184 12.10 -8.04 -9.18
N PHE A 185 11.24 -7.87 -8.17
CA PHE A 185 11.11 -6.59 -7.48
C PHE A 185 12.41 -6.14 -6.80
N ILE A 186 13.10 -7.06 -6.11
CA ILE A 186 14.38 -6.75 -5.45
C ILE A 186 15.46 -6.42 -6.49
N ALA A 187 15.49 -7.13 -7.63
CA ALA A 187 16.44 -6.85 -8.69
C ALA A 187 16.23 -5.46 -9.32
N ARG A 188 14.97 -5.05 -9.53
CA ARG A 188 14.62 -3.75 -10.13
C ARG A 188 14.72 -2.58 -9.14
N ARG A 189 14.22 -2.77 -7.91
CA ARG A 189 13.94 -1.67 -6.95
C ARG A 189 14.51 -1.90 -5.54
N GLY A 190 15.22 -2.99 -5.29
CA GLY A 190 15.70 -3.34 -3.95
C GLY A 190 16.71 -2.36 -3.32
N SER A 191 17.38 -1.54 -4.14
CA SER A 191 18.32 -0.51 -3.68
C SER A 191 17.66 0.83 -3.33
N GLU A 192 16.36 1.00 -3.62
CA GLU A 192 15.67 2.25 -3.35
C GLU A 192 15.59 2.50 -1.85
N LYS A 193 16.23 3.58 -1.40
CA LYS A 193 16.11 4.06 -0.03
C LYS A 193 14.92 5.00 0.04
N TYR A 194 13.99 4.70 0.94
CA TYR A 194 12.93 5.63 1.30
C TYR A 194 13.54 6.78 2.09
N ASP A 195 13.56 7.98 1.50
CA ASP A 195 13.94 9.21 2.18
C ASP A 195 12.67 9.98 2.54
N GLU A 196 12.35 10.10 3.84
CA GLU A 196 11.24 10.96 4.30
C GLU A 196 11.43 12.43 3.91
N LYS A 197 12.67 12.83 3.60
CA LYS A 197 13.06 14.15 3.12
C LYS A 197 13.13 14.23 1.60
N SER A 198 12.91 13.14 0.87
CA SER A 198 12.67 13.25 -0.57
C SER A 198 11.41 14.07 -0.76
N GLU A 199 11.53 15.19 -1.46
CA GLU A 199 10.38 16.01 -1.78
C GLU A 199 9.38 15.12 -2.52
N TRP A 200 8.27 14.78 -1.88
CA TRP A 200 7.16 14.12 -2.55
C TRP A 200 6.89 14.92 -3.83
N PRO A 201 6.84 14.27 -5.00
CA PRO A 201 6.36 14.92 -6.21
C PRO A 201 5.08 15.69 -5.88
N ASP A 202 4.89 16.90 -6.39
CA ASP A 202 3.81 17.79 -5.93
C ASP A 202 2.42 17.11 -5.91
N TYR A 203 2.18 16.16 -6.80
CA TYR A 203 0.95 15.38 -6.89
C TYR A 203 0.75 14.33 -5.78
N GLN A 204 1.79 13.99 -5.04
CA GLN A 204 1.79 13.01 -3.94
C GLN A 204 1.85 13.66 -2.55
N ARG A 205 2.00 15.00 -2.47
CA ARG A 205 1.93 15.72 -1.20
C ARG A 205 0.51 15.65 -0.66
N LEU A 206 0.34 15.04 0.52
CA LEU A 206 -0.95 14.95 1.24
C LEU A 206 -1.59 16.33 1.48
N TRP A 207 -0.74 17.36 1.62
CA TRP A 207 -1.13 18.76 1.77
C TRP A 207 -0.35 19.58 0.75
N ASN A 208 -0.90 19.77 -0.44
CA ASN A 208 -0.35 20.76 -1.37
C ASN A 208 -0.49 22.18 -0.75
N GLU A 209 0.18 23.19 -1.32
CA GLU A 209 0.14 24.55 -0.79
C GLU A 209 -1.29 25.13 -0.67
N ALA A 210 -2.22 24.69 -1.51
CA ALA A 210 -3.61 25.11 -1.42
C ALA A 210 -4.33 24.51 -0.21
N ASP A 211 -3.98 23.28 0.18
CA ASP A 211 -4.50 22.61 1.36
C ASP A 211 -3.81 23.07 2.67
N LEU A 212 -2.58 23.62 2.61
CA LEU A 212 -1.91 24.24 3.77
C LEU A 212 -2.68 25.43 4.33
N ALA A 213 -3.30 26.24 3.46
CA ALA A 213 -4.16 27.35 3.90
C ALA A 213 -5.40 26.83 4.63
N ARG A 214 -5.96 25.70 4.16
CA ARG A 214 -7.09 25.01 4.83
C ARG A 214 -6.65 24.40 6.16
N ALA A 215 -5.49 23.75 6.22
CA ALA A 215 -4.93 23.19 7.44
C ALA A 215 -4.68 24.27 8.51
N LYS A 216 -4.04 25.41 8.14
CA LYS A 216 -3.88 26.57 9.03
C LYS A 216 -5.20 27.15 9.51
N ALA A 217 -6.23 27.15 8.66
CA ALA A 217 -7.57 27.57 9.08
C ALA A 217 -8.20 26.62 10.11
N TRP A 218 -7.91 25.31 10.02
CA TRP A 218 -8.34 24.30 11.00
C TRP A 218 -7.55 24.38 12.32
N GLU A 219 -6.24 24.67 12.28
CA GLU A 219 -5.42 24.87 13.49
C GLU A 219 -5.88 26.08 14.31
N ASN A 220 -6.24 27.18 13.62
CA ASN A 220 -6.69 28.41 14.29
C ASN A 220 -8.15 28.35 14.74
N ASN A 221 -8.92 27.34 14.32
CA ASN A 221 -10.32 27.17 14.70
C ASN A 221 -10.73 25.69 14.68
N PRO A 222 -10.16 24.86 15.58
CA PRO A 222 -10.50 23.45 15.62
C PRO A 222 -11.98 23.30 15.97
N PRO A 223 -12.70 22.33 15.37
CA PRO A 223 -14.06 22.05 15.77
C PRO A 223 -14.07 21.70 17.26
N LYS A 224 -14.94 22.36 18.02
CA LYS A 224 -15.18 21.96 19.41
C LYS A 224 -15.74 20.54 19.37
N LEU A 225 -14.94 19.58 19.80
CA LEU A 225 -15.38 18.20 19.97
C LEU A 225 -16.62 18.20 20.86
N GLY A 226 -17.66 17.49 20.44
CA GLY A 226 -18.88 17.37 21.22
C GLY A 226 -18.59 16.74 22.59
N PRO A 227 -19.50 16.87 23.56
CA PRO A 227 -19.32 16.34 24.91
C PRO A 227 -19.00 14.83 24.96
N ASN A 228 -19.35 14.05 23.93
CA ASN A 228 -19.05 12.62 23.80
C ASN A 228 -17.59 12.29 23.38
N TYR A 229 -16.76 13.31 23.18
CA TYR A 229 -15.35 13.16 22.79
C TYR A 229 -14.41 13.96 23.72
N ALA A 230 -14.94 14.51 24.81
CA ALA A 230 -14.19 15.29 25.79
C ALA A 230 -13.44 14.40 26.82
N ASP A 231 -13.70 13.10 26.78
CA ASP A 231 -13.27 12.06 27.72
C ASP A 231 -12.20 11.10 27.16
N GLN A 232 -11.67 11.36 25.95
CA GLN A 232 -10.65 10.53 25.31
C GLN A 232 -9.19 11.01 25.53
N THR A 233 -8.93 11.77 26.59
CA THR A 233 -7.57 12.12 27.04
C THR A 233 -7.18 11.37 28.29
#